data_AF-A0A921CK31-F1
#
_entry.id   AF-A0A921CK31-F1
#
_cell.length_a   1.000
_cell.length_b   1.000
_cell.length_c   1.000
_cell.angle_alpha   90.00
_cell.angle_beta   90.00
_cell.angle_gamma   90.00
#
_symmetry.space_group_name_H-M   'P 1'
#
loop_
_entity.id
_entity.type
_entity.pdbx_description
1 polymer ?
#
loop_
_entity_poly.entity_id
_entity_poly.type
_entity_poly.pdbx_seq_one_letter_code
_entity_poly.pdbx_strand_id
1 'polypeptide(L)'
;MEGKFPELTIEEIRKFWPNEWVLIEVTRVENHQAVAGRVIEHSPDEGVLIRREQNFHRQHSSTETFLLWTGAVIPEGVYIQL
;
A
#
# COMPACT_ATOMS: atom_id res chain seq x y z
N MET A 1 -12.16 7.71 20.47
CA MET A 1 -12.84 8.33 19.30
C MET A 1 -12.42 7.51 18.09
N GLU A 2 -13.27 6.59 17.65
CA GLU A 2 -13.06 5.86 16.38
C GLU A 2 -13.40 6.83 15.26
N GLY A 3 -12.37 7.49 14.71
CA GLY A 3 -12.52 8.20 13.45
C GLY A 3 -12.81 7.17 12.37
N LYS A 4 -14.02 7.16 11.83
CA LYS A 4 -14.29 6.50 10.56
C LYS A 4 -13.48 7.24 9.50
N PHE A 5 -12.29 6.74 9.21
CA PHE A 5 -11.59 7.15 7.99
C PHE A 5 -12.49 6.77 6.80
N PRO A 6 -12.60 7.62 5.78
CA PRO A 6 -13.35 7.25 4.58
C PRO A 6 -12.75 5.96 4.00
N GLU A 7 -13.59 4.98 3.71
CA GLU A 7 -13.18 3.80 2.96
C GLU A 7 -12.86 4.24 1.53
N LEU A 8 -11.61 4.04 1.10
CA LEU A 8 -11.17 4.36 -0.24
C LEU A 8 -10.90 3.06 -1.00
N THR A 9 -11.38 3.00 -2.23
CA THR A 9 -10.98 1.99 -3.22
C THR A 9 -9.53 2.20 -3.66
N ILE A 10 -8.92 1.16 -4.25
CA ILE A 10 -7.56 1.27 -4.83
C ILE A 10 -7.53 2.37 -5.91
N GLU A 11 -8.59 2.48 -6.71
CA GLU A 11 -8.73 3.50 -7.74
C GLU A 11 -8.77 4.91 -7.17
N GLU A 12 -9.36 5.10 -5.99
CA GLU A 12 -9.35 6.39 -5.29
C GLU A 12 -7.99 6.68 -4.67
N ILE A 13 -7.35 5.70 -4.04
CA ILE A 13 -5.97 5.80 -3.53
C ILE A 13 -5.02 6.28 -4.63
N ARG A 14 -5.15 5.72 -5.84
CA ARG A 14 -4.35 6.14 -7.02
C ARG A 14 -4.57 7.59 -7.42
N LYS A 15 -5.75 8.16 -7.17
CA LYS A 15 -6.05 9.57 -7.43
C LYS A 15 -5.50 10.50 -6.36
N PHE A 16 -5.48 10.06 -5.09
CA PHE A 16 -4.98 10.86 -3.98
C PHE A 16 -3.45 10.98 -3.97
N TRP A 17 -2.75 9.91 -4.34
CA TRP A 17 -1.28 9.87 -4.33
C TRP A 17 -0.74 9.38 -5.66
N PRO A 18 -0.79 10.18 -6.75
CA PRO A 18 -0.34 9.73 -8.06
C PRO A 18 1.19 9.57 -8.14
N ASN A 19 1.66 8.46 -8.72
CA ASN A 19 3.09 8.13 -8.87
C ASN A 19 3.85 8.04 -7.53
N GLU A 20 3.20 7.46 -6.54
CA GLU A 20 3.78 7.19 -5.24
C GLU A 20 3.58 5.73 -4.86
N TRP A 21 4.45 5.25 -3.98
CA TRP A 21 4.22 4.03 -3.23
C TRP A 21 3.31 4.34 -2.05
N VAL A 22 2.42 3.41 -1.73
CA VAL A 22 1.52 3.48 -0.58
C VAL A 22 1.68 2.21 0.24
N LEU A 23 2.03 2.37 1.52
CA LEU A 23 2.15 1.28 2.49
C LEU A 23 0.81 1.11 3.20
N ILE A 24 0.25 -0.09 3.12
CA ILE A 24 -1.07 -0.44 3.64
C ILE A 24 -0.92 -1.53 4.69
N GLU A 25 -1.48 -1.31 5.87
CA GLU A 25 -1.70 -2.31 6.91
C GLU A 25 -2.96 -3.12 6.60
N VAL A 26 -2.92 -4.44 6.67
CA VAL A 26 -4.15 -5.25 6.64
C VAL A 26 -4.86 -5.16 7.99
N THR A 27 -6.10 -4.70 7.98
CA THR A 27 -6.93 -4.54 9.18
C THR A 27 -8.04 -5.58 9.29
N ARG A 28 -8.41 -6.23 8.17
CA ARG A 28 -9.40 -7.31 8.14
C ARG A 28 -9.08 -8.34 7.06
N VAL A 29 -9.20 -9.61 7.44
CA VAL A 29 -9.05 -10.78 6.57
C VAL A 29 -10.33 -11.62 6.63
N GLU A 30 -10.85 -11.99 5.47
CA GLU A 30 -12.01 -12.89 5.32
C GLU A 30 -11.63 -14.00 4.34
N ASN A 31 -11.94 -15.26 4.65
CA ASN A 31 -11.61 -16.42 3.79
C ASN A 31 -10.12 -16.48 3.36
N HIS A 32 -9.19 -16.11 4.25
CA HIS A 32 -7.75 -16.02 3.96
C HIS A 32 -7.38 -14.96 2.90
N GLN A 33 -8.26 -13.98 2.67
CA GLN A 33 -8.01 -12.85 1.77
C GLN A 33 -8.14 -11.53 2.54
N ALA A 34 -7.21 -10.61 2.31
CA ALA A 34 -7.30 -9.25 2.84
C ALA A 34 -8.49 -8.52 2.19
N VAL A 35 -9.41 -8.02 3.01
CA VAL A 35 -10.64 -7.33 2.54
C VAL A 35 -10.72 -5.88 3.02
N ALA A 36 -9.88 -5.48 3.97
CA ALA A 36 -9.74 -4.10 4.39
C ALA A 36 -8.32 -3.84 4.87
N GLY A 37 -7.89 -2.59 4.67
CA GLY A 37 -6.61 -2.12 5.16
C GLY A 37 -6.64 -0.64 5.52
N ARG A 38 -5.55 -0.17 6.10
CA ARG A 38 -5.34 1.22 6.47
C ARG A 38 -4.03 1.69 5.87
N VAL A 39 -4.06 2.83 5.17
CA VAL A 39 -2.83 3.48 4.71
C VAL A 39 -2.03 3.94 5.93
N ILE A 40 -0.78 3.47 6.02
CA ILE A 40 0.16 3.86 7.08
C ILE A 40 0.98 5.07 6.62
N GLU A 41 1.51 5.02 5.40
CA GLU A 41 2.42 6.03 4.86
C GLU A 41 2.43 5.94 3.32
N HIS A 42 2.88 7.00 2.66
CA HIS A 42 3.07 7.04 1.21
C HIS A 42 4.33 7.84 0.88
N SER A 43 4.97 7.55 -0.25
CA SER A 43 6.18 8.25 -0.70
C SER A 43 6.48 7.98 -2.16
N PRO A 44 7.04 8.94 -2.92
CA PRO A 44 7.62 8.64 -4.23
C PRO A 44 8.88 7.75 -4.15
N ASP A 45 9.53 7.64 -2.98
CA ASP A 45 10.72 6.79 -2.77
C ASP A 45 10.32 5.48 -2.06
N GLU A 46 10.33 4.38 -2.81
CA GLU A 46 10.06 3.03 -2.30
C GLU A 46 10.96 2.67 -1.11
N GLY A 47 12.23 3.08 -1.15
CA GLY A 47 13.22 2.76 -0.12
C GLY A 47 12.90 3.39 1.22
N VAL A 48 12.19 4.53 1.24
CA VAL A 48 11.65 5.10 2.48
C VAL A 48 10.57 4.18 3.05
N LEU A 49 9.65 3.69 2.24
CA LEU A 49 8.56 2.83 2.72
C LEU A 49 9.02 1.45 3.14
N ILE A 50 10.01 0.85 2.47
CA ILE A 50 10.61 -0.42 2.90
C ILE A 50 11.19 -0.28 4.31
N ARG A 51 11.90 0.81 4.60
CA ARG A 51 12.44 1.08 5.96
C ARG A 51 11.31 1.28 6.98
N ARG A 52 10.20 1.90 6.57
CA ARG A 52 9.04 2.13 7.42
C ARG A 52 8.28 0.85 7.74
N GLU A 53 8.06 0.00 6.73
CA GLU A 53 7.47 -1.33 6.87
C GLU A 53 8.28 -2.19 7.84
N GLN A 54 9.61 -2.25 7.67
CA GLN A 54 10.48 -2.99 8.59
C GLN A 54 10.36 -2.50 10.04
N ASN A 55 10.32 -1.19 10.25
CA ASN A 55 10.13 -0.62 11.58
C ASN A 55 8.72 -0.91 12.14
N PHE A 56 7.70 -0.88 11.28
CA PHE A 56 6.33 -1.23 11.63
C PHE A 56 6.22 -2.69 12.09
N HIS A 57 6.81 -3.65 11.36
CA HIS A 57 6.83 -5.07 11.72
C HIS A 57 7.61 -5.37 13.00
N ARG A 58 8.64 -4.58 13.34
CA ARG A 58 9.30 -4.71 14.66
C ARG A 58 8.36 -4.42 15.82
N GLN A 59 7.34 -3.61 15.60
CA GLN A 59 6.33 -3.25 16.61
C GLN A 59 5.07 -4.12 16.49
N HIS A 60 4.77 -4.63 15.29
CA HIS A 60 3.55 -5.38 14.96
C HIS A 60 3.89 -6.66 14.18
N SER A 61 4.59 -7.59 14.84
CA SER A 61 5.22 -8.75 14.19
C SER A 61 4.30 -9.74 13.46
N SER A 62 2.98 -9.68 13.68
CA SER A 62 1.99 -10.55 13.06
C SER A 62 1.10 -9.83 12.05
N THR A 63 1.33 -8.54 11.80
CA THR A 63 0.49 -7.75 10.90
C THR A 63 1.00 -7.89 9.47
N GLU A 64 0.09 -8.17 8.54
CA GLU A 64 0.39 -8.21 7.11
C GLU A 64 0.34 -6.80 6.52
N THR A 65 1.24 -6.51 5.58
CA THR A 65 1.33 -5.23 4.87
C THR A 65 1.37 -5.44 3.36
N PHE A 66 0.91 -4.44 2.61
CA PHE A 66 1.06 -4.35 1.17
C PHE A 66 1.73 -3.03 0.77
N LEU A 67 2.60 -3.10 -0.25
CA LEU A 67 3.10 -1.94 -0.98
C LEU A 67 2.38 -1.82 -2.32
N LEU A 68 1.73 -0.69 -2.55
CA LEU A 68 1.01 -0.38 -3.77
C LEU A 68 1.70 0.75 -4.52
N TRP A 69 2.16 0.49 -5.75
CA TRP A 69 2.54 1.56 -6.68
C TRP A 69 1.29 2.14 -7.35
N THR A 70 1.10 3.45 -7.21
CA THR A 70 -0.09 4.14 -7.74
C THR A 70 0.08 4.69 -9.15
N GLY A 71 1.31 4.78 -9.65
CA GLY A 71 1.60 5.25 -10.99
C GLY A 71 1.17 4.28 -12.09
N ALA A 72 1.44 4.66 -13.34
CA ALA A 72 1.19 3.81 -14.50
C ALA A 72 2.02 2.52 -14.41
N VAL A 73 1.38 1.39 -14.70
CA VAL A 73 2.03 0.07 -14.81
C VAL A 73 2.24 -0.22 -16.28
N ILE A 74 3.45 -0.61 -16.65
CA ILE A 74 3.74 -1.09 -18.00
C ILE A 74 3.06 -2.46 -18.14
N PRO A 75 2.18 -2.67 -19.13
CA PRO A 75 1.53 -3.96 -19.33
C PRO A 75 2.52 -5.11 -19.52
N GLU A 76 2.13 -6.31 -19.08
CA GLU A 76 2.91 -7.52 -19.36
C GLU A 76 3.09 -7.72 -20.86
N GLY A 77 4.28 -8.20 -21.26
CA GLY A 77 4.62 -8.47 -22.67
C GLY A 77 5.12 -7.27 -23.47
N VAL A 78 5.24 -6.08 -22.86
CA VAL A 78 5.90 -4.93 -23.50
C VAL A 78 7.43 -5.10 -23.44
N TYR A 79 8.08 -4.99 -24.61
CA TYR A 79 9.54 -5.00 -24.72
C TYR A 79 10.10 -3.59 -24.52
N ILE A 80 11.11 -3.44 -23.64
CA ILE A 80 11.79 -2.17 -23.35
C ILE A 80 13.20 -2.22 -23.93
N GLN A 81 13.60 -1.18 -24.66
CA GLN A 81 14.95 -1.01 -25.17
C GLN A 81 15.77 -0.14 -24.21
N LEU A 82 17.01 -0.54 -23.94
CA LEU A 82 17.98 0.16 -23.07
C LEU A 82 18.92 1.05 -23.87
#